data_AF-A0A453BMN8-F1
#
_entry.id   AF-A0A453BMN8-F1
#
_cell.length_a   1.000
_cell.length_b   1.000
_cell.length_c   1.000
_cell.angle_alpha   90.00
_cell.angle_beta   90.00
_cell.angle_gamma   90.00
#
_symmetry.space_group_name_H-M   'P 1'
#
loop_
_entity.id
_entity.type
_entity.pdbx_description
1 polymer ?
#
loop_
_entity_poly.entity_id
_entity_poly.type
_entity_poly.pdbx_seq_one_letter_code
_entity_poly.pdbx_strand_id
1 'polypeptide(L)'
;MVVRKQVSNPDMKYKRMGIIGALRIVSAIADANAAVNYSSSQQPNCEEALGLLNMTVNSCKFVTLPLILLYDELSALFESNVLHSAIIEWVGEHVAEFDTLFLADLEDGQLSEKYLCESIEGELWMNLDGNISPVCVNILPLVSTSQQRSQACLQILPSQFLLLTTIERSGSEGSLGGINALLGCPLHLPSTKNLDESRWGSLSALEKKTVCHSLYFAINWIRELLNAFSTQVAARVDNVSQRVRDETAVKLLKRLRNLILLEILLNTLLKIYPLSLPELRYLGNYSGSTSSSKFNTGKKIEEDNMEGPSSNKRQKGRKDKAASDKLNSDEKLKQSTILDAFKRAGVTITQETKKASSRPLPSGMTSKDVESEANNPGELGHIDLMAAPVQLDMQRFKFRTLHVNCLSLLKYSEFQDSTYPYHESELPLYLYLLRDLNNKLDHVNPSSKPFFNNSQAKSTRAHCQKSTEDLLSKIQPLFSSLRKHLDGSVSMMKDRSDSSPDNWSSHSDSAGNPHIPYVMVSKSSIATSVFKEVLGCYRKLLGTPDLLNQANMSALKELLQTFQPTENFDDDLSEFRPPLVPSNVDYLYCGAFKMFEAIMDAGNQQLQSVPTAKSDSPC
;
A
#
# COMPACT_ATOMS: atom_id res chain seq x y z
N MET A 1 30.26 19.48 9.81
CA MET A 1 29.61 20.81 10.01
C MET A 1 28.50 21.11 9.01
N VAL A 2 28.72 20.96 7.69
CA VAL A 2 27.72 21.27 6.65
C VAL A 2 26.44 20.44 6.78
N VAL A 3 26.56 19.12 6.99
CA VAL A 3 25.40 18.22 7.17
C VAL A 3 24.53 18.63 8.34
N ARG A 4 25.13 18.93 9.50
CA ARG A 4 24.41 19.43 10.69
C ARG A 4 23.60 20.70 10.38
N LYS A 5 24.17 21.64 9.61
CA LYS A 5 23.47 22.86 9.16
C LYS A 5 22.32 22.54 8.20
N GLN A 6 22.50 21.57 7.30
CA GLN A 6 21.47 21.14 6.36
C GLN A 6 20.30 20.45 7.07
N VAL A 7 20.59 19.54 8.00
CA VAL A 7 19.57 18.84 8.81
C VAL A 7 18.69 19.81 9.58
N SER A 8 19.24 20.91 10.12
CA SER A 8 18.46 21.91 10.86
C SER A 8 17.78 22.96 9.99
N ASN A 9 17.93 22.88 8.66
CA ASN A 9 17.35 23.87 7.75
C ASN A 9 15.82 23.73 7.66
N PRO A 10 15.03 24.80 7.73
CA PRO A 10 13.58 24.72 7.56
C PRO A 10 13.14 24.31 6.14
N ASP A 11 13.96 24.59 5.11
CA ASP A 11 13.67 24.21 3.74
C ASP A 11 13.93 22.71 3.53
N MET A 12 12.87 22.00 3.14
CA MET A 12 12.84 20.57 2.87
C MET A 12 13.91 20.10 1.89
N LYS A 13 14.28 20.92 0.91
CA LYS A 13 15.34 20.58 -0.05
C LYS A 13 16.68 20.35 0.66
N TYR A 14 17.06 21.29 1.52
CA TYR A 14 18.31 21.18 2.28
C TYR A 14 18.19 20.17 3.41
N LYS A 15 17.04 20.12 4.10
CA LYS A 15 16.80 19.13 5.15
C LYS A 15 16.92 17.70 4.63
N ARG A 16 16.37 17.40 3.45
CA ARG A 16 16.57 16.11 2.77
C ARG A 16 18.04 15.80 2.50
N MET A 17 18.78 16.75 1.92
CA MET A 17 20.22 16.56 1.66
C MET A 17 20.98 16.30 2.96
N GLY A 18 20.60 17.00 4.03
CA GLY A 18 21.14 16.81 5.37
C GLY A 18 20.84 15.42 5.93
N ILE A 19 19.58 14.96 5.85
CA ILE A 19 19.16 13.63 6.32
C ILE A 19 19.94 12.53 5.60
N ILE A 20 19.94 12.55 4.26
CA ILE A 20 20.66 11.55 3.46
C ILE A 20 22.16 11.61 3.77
N GLY A 21 22.75 12.81 3.80
CA GLY A 21 24.17 12.98 4.12
C GLY A 21 24.53 12.50 5.52
N ALA A 22 23.67 12.73 6.51
CA ALA A 22 23.86 12.26 7.88
C ALA A 22 23.86 10.74 7.96
N LEU A 23 22.87 10.08 7.33
CA LEU A 23 22.78 8.62 7.33
C LEU A 23 23.93 7.96 6.55
N ARG A 24 24.41 8.59 5.47
CA ARG A 24 25.61 8.11 4.75
C ARG A 24 26.87 8.22 5.59
N ILE A 25 27.02 9.27 6.39
CA ILE A 25 28.13 9.39 7.36
C ILE A 25 28.02 8.28 8.41
N VAL A 26 26.83 8.11 9.01
CA VAL A 26 26.55 7.05 10.00
C VAL A 26 26.92 5.68 9.43
N SER A 27 26.50 5.39 8.19
CA SER A 27 26.85 4.15 7.47
C SER A 27 28.36 3.91 7.42
N ALA A 28 29.15 4.96 7.17
CA ALA A 28 30.59 4.82 6.97
C ALA A 28 31.36 4.67 8.30
N ILE A 29 30.89 5.30 9.38
CA ILE A 29 31.59 5.32 10.67
C ILE A 29 31.09 4.24 11.65
N ALA A 30 29.91 3.68 11.41
CA ALA A 30 29.31 2.61 12.22
C ALA A 30 29.23 1.26 11.49
N ASP A 31 29.94 1.12 10.36
CA ASP A 31 30.07 -0.15 9.64
C ASP A 31 30.83 -1.17 10.49
N ALA A 32 30.15 -2.27 10.84
CA ALA A 32 30.74 -3.34 11.64
C ALA A 32 31.85 -4.08 10.87
N ASN A 33 31.79 -4.10 9.54
CA ASN A 33 32.77 -4.80 8.70
C ASN A 33 34.06 -4.00 8.51
N ALA A 34 34.02 -2.67 8.68
CA ALA A 34 35.20 -1.83 8.58
C ALA A 34 36.22 -2.12 9.70
N ALA A 35 35.76 -2.53 10.88
CA ALA A 35 36.63 -2.87 12.02
C ALA A 35 37.56 -4.07 11.75
N VAL A 36 37.22 -4.93 10.78
CA VAL A 36 38.01 -6.13 10.42
C VAL A 36 39.12 -5.81 9.40
N ASN A 37 39.00 -4.71 8.65
CA ASN A 37 39.85 -4.40 7.50
C ASN A 37 40.87 -3.27 7.72
N TYR A 38 40.84 -2.59 8.87
CA TYR A 38 41.75 -1.47 9.16
C TYR A 38 42.62 -1.73 10.38
N SER A 39 43.89 -1.31 10.29
CA SER A 39 44.83 -1.25 11.41
C SER A 39 44.22 -0.50 12.60
N SER A 40 44.62 -0.88 13.82
CA SER A 40 44.11 -0.52 15.16
C SER A 40 43.84 0.96 15.52
N SER A 41 43.85 1.90 14.56
CA SER A 41 43.60 3.33 14.74
C SER A 41 42.24 3.83 14.22
N GLN A 42 41.41 2.98 13.59
CA GLN A 42 40.06 3.34 13.12
C GLN A 42 39.01 2.41 13.73
N GLN A 43 38.81 2.49 15.05
CA GLN A 43 37.62 1.89 15.66
C GLN A 43 36.36 2.63 15.19
N PRO A 44 35.24 1.93 14.99
CA PRO A 44 33.96 2.57 14.64
C PRO A 44 33.59 3.57 15.72
N ASN A 45 33.48 4.86 15.35
CA ASN A 45 33.16 5.93 16.29
C ASN A 45 31.64 5.97 16.54
N CYS A 46 31.14 4.97 17.29
CA CYS A 46 29.72 4.78 17.54
C CYS A 46 29.09 5.97 18.29
N GLU A 47 29.83 6.62 19.19
CA GLU A 47 29.34 7.80 19.92
C GLU A 47 29.05 8.98 18.98
N GLU A 48 29.93 9.22 17.99
CA GLU A 48 29.71 10.27 17.00
C GLU A 48 28.54 9.93 16.07
N ALA A 49 28.40 8.66 15.69
CA ALA A 49 27.28 8.17 14.90
C ALA A 49 25.93 8.38 15.63
N LEU A 50 25.86 7.97 16.90
CA LEU A 50 24.69 8.16 17.75
C LEU A 50 24.37 9.64 17.96
N GLY A 51 25.38 10.47 18.19
CA GLY A 51 25.21 11.92 18.31
C GLY A 51 24.61 12.55 17.03
N LEU A 52 25.06 12.10 15.86
CA LEU A 52 24.55 12.57 14.57
C LEU A 52 23.12 12.06 14.29
N LEU A 53 22.83 10.79 14.60
CA LEU A 53 21.49 10.21 14.49
C LEU A 53 20.49 10.94 15.40
N ASN A 54 20.82 11.10 16.68
CA ASN A 54 19.98 11.77 17.66
C ASN A 54 19.71 13.23 17.26
N MET A 55 20.72 13.95 16.76
CA MET A 55 20.52 15.30 16.21
C MET A 55 19.53 15.28 15.03
N THR A 56 19.65 14.29 14.14
CA THR A 56 18.82 14.18 12.94
C THR A 56 17.37 13.87 13.28
N VAL A 57 17.12 12.90 14.17
CA VAL A 57 15.78 12.58 14.68
C VAL A 57 15.15 13.79 15.37
N ASN A 58 15.88 14.47 16.25
CA ASN A 58 15.37 15.65 16.95
C ASN A 58 15.01 16.81 16.01
N SER A 59 15.69 16.96 14.87
CA SER A 59 15.36 17.96 13.86
C SER A 59 14.10 17.62 13.04
N CYS A 60 13.70 16.35 13.04
CA CYS A 60 12.58 15.84 12.25
C CYS A 60 11.32 15.57 13.10
N LYS A 61 11.42 15.37 14.41
CA LYS A 61 10.33 14.89 15.29
C LYS A 61 9.01 15.68 15.23
N PHE A 62 9.05 16.96 14.87
CA PHE A 62 7.86 17.83 14.81
C PHE A 62 7.37 18.11 13.38
N VAL A 63 7.96 17.48 12.36
CA VAL A 63 7.57 17.69 10.96
C VAL A 63 7.42 16.33 10.28
N THR A 64 6.19 16.02 9.89
CA THR A 64 5.78 14.70 9.37
C THR A 64 6.62 14.20 8.19
N LEU A 65 6.78 15.01 7.13
CA LEU A 65 7.47 14.57 5.91
C LEU A 65 8.98 14.31 6.10
N PRO A 66 9.77 15.16 6.77
CA PRO A 66 11.13 14.83 7.17
C PRO A 66 11.26 13.55 7.98
N LEU A 67 10.33 13.31 8.90
CA LEU A 67 10.38 12.14 9.78
C LEU A 67 10.09 10.85 8.99
N ILE A 68 9.10 10.89 8.09
CA ILE A 68 8.83 9.81 7.11
C ILE A 68 10.09 9.51 6.28
N LEU A 69 10.71 10.54 5.71
CA LEU A 69 11.94 10.39 4.92
C LEU A 69 13.07 9.77 5.76
N LEU A 70 13.25 10.24 7.00
CA LEU A 70 14.28 9.73 7.90
C LEU A 70 14.08 8.25 8.20
N TYR A 71 12.86 7.82 8.53
CA TYR A 71 12.56 6.41 8.82
C TYR A 71 12.68 5.50 7.59
N ASP A 72 12.23 5.95 6.42
CA ASP A 72 12.41 5.20 5.17
C ASP A 72 13.90 5.02 4.82
N GLU A 73 14.71 6.08 4.95
CA GLU A 73 16.16 6.02 4.67
C GLU A 73 16.93 5.24 5.74
N LEU A 74 16.53 5.31 7.02
CA LEU A 74 17.08 4.46 8.07
C LEU A 74 16.81 2.98 7.78
N SER A 75 15.58 2.64 7.40
CA SER A 75 15.23 1.26 7.04
C SER A 75 16.10 0.76 5.88
N ALA A 76 16.25 1.57 4.82
CA ALA A 76 17.12 1.25 3.69
C ALA A 76 18.60 1.09 4.09
N LEU A 77 19.07 1.87 5.06
CA LEU A 77 20.42 1.77 5.60
C LEU A 77 20.65 0.42 6.29
N PHE A 78 19.73 0.01 7.16
CA PHE A 78 19.80 -1.29 7.86
C PHE A 78 19.65 -2.49 6.90
N GLU A 79 18.88 -2.36 5.82
CA GLU A 79 18.79 -3.44 4.82
C GLU A 79 20.07 -3.61 3.99
N SER A 80 20.90 -2.57 3.88
CA SER A 80 22.09 -2.55 3.00
C SER A 80 23.42 -2.70 3.73
N ASN A 81 23.47 -2.49 5.05
CA ASN A 81 24.71 -2.49 5.82
C ASN A 81 24.55 -3.27 7.12
N VAL A 82 25.64 -3.92 7.55
CA VAL A 82 25.74 -4.49 8.90
C VAL A 82 26.30 -3.40 9.81
N LEU A 83 25.41 -2.75 10.56
CA LEU A 83 25.78 -1.69 11.49
C LEU A 83 26.13 -2.26 12.86
N HIS A 84 26.93 -1.50 13.62
CA HIS A 84 27.25 -1.82 15.00
C HIS A 84 25.99 -1.97 15.88
N SER A 85 25.98 -2.94 16.79
CA SER A 85 24.81 -3.31 17.63
C SER A 85 24.22 -2.14 18.41
N ALA A 86 25.06 -1.27 18.98
CA ALA A 86 24.63 -0.06 19.68
C ALA A 86 23.71 0.85 18.84
N ILE A 87 23.88 0.91 17.51
CA ILE A 87 22.99 1.68 16.63
C ILE A 87 21.64 0.97 16.47
N ILE A 88 21.65 -0.35 16.36
CA ILE A 88 20.44 -1.18 16.25
C ILE A 88 19.62 -1.06 17.54
N GLU A 89 20.25 -1.21 18.70
CA GLU A 89 19.62 -1.08 20.01
C GLU A 89 18.99 0.32 20.20
N TRP A 90 19.74 1.38 19.88
CA TRP A 90 19.23 2.75 19.97
C TRP A 90 18.01 3.00 19.07
N VAL A 91 18.02 2.48 17.84
CA VAL A 91 16.85 2.57 16.96
C VAL A 91 15.71 1.69 17.48
N GLY A 92 16.01 0.52 18.05
CA GLY A 92 15.05 -0.38 18.70
C GLY A 92 14.27 0.33 19.81
N GLU A 93 14.96 1.03 20.70
CA GLU A 93 14.32 1.85 21.75
C GLU A 93 13.43 2.95 21.15
N HIS A 94 13.89 3.59 20.07
CA HIS A 94 13.13 4.66 19.39
C HIS A 94 11.85 4.14 18.70
N VAL A 95 11.84 2.90 18.20
CA VAL A 95 10.64 2.29 17.59
C VAL A 95 9.73 1.60 18.60
N ALA A 96 10.19 1.34 19.83
CA ALA A 96 9.41 0.68 20.87
C ALA A 96 8.13 1.44 21.26
N GLU A 97 8.07 2.76 21.03
CA GLU A 97 6.86 3.55 21.26
C GLU A 97 5.69 3.19 20.30
N PHE A 98 5.94 2.40 19.25
CA PHE A 98 4.94 2.01 18.24
C PHE A 98 3.62 1.52 18.84
N ASP A 99 3.70 0.60 19.81
CA ASP A 99 2.52 -0.02 20.42
C ASP A 99 1.64 1.03 21.10
N THR A 100 2.26 1.95 21.85
CA THR A 100 1.54 3.00 22.57
C THR A 100 0.93 4.07 21.67
N LEU A 101 1.52 4.28 20.48
CA LEU A 101 1.11 5.33 19.55
C LEU A 101 -0.02 4.88 18.61
N PHE A 102 -0.01 3.61 18.18
CA PHE A 102 -0.87 3.14 17.09
C PHE A 102 -1.78 1.98 17.43
N LEU A 103 -1.49 1.24 18.52
CA LEU A 103 -2.27 0.06 18.88
C LEU A 103 -3.25 0.35 20.02
N ALA A 104 -4.32 -0.41 20.03
CA ALA A 104 -5.31 -0.44 21.08
C ALA A 104 -5.50 -1.86 21.59
N ASP A 105 -5.53 -2.04 22.90
CA ASP A 105 -5.76 -3.33 23.54
C ASP A 105 -7.18 -3.83 23.26
N LEU A 106 -7.31 -5.15 23.06
CA LEU A 106 -8.59 -5.83 22.97
C LEU A 106 -8.80 -6.74 24.18
N GLU A 107 -9.99 -6.68 24.77
CA GLU A 107 -10.43 -7.59 25.82
C GLU A 107 -11.43 -8.58 25.21
N ASP A 108 -11.06 -9.87 25.16
CA ASP A 108 -11.86 -10.93 24.50
C ASP A 108 -12.30 -10.58 23.06
N GLY A 109 -11.43 -9.90 22.32
CA GLY A 109 -11.69 -9.46 20.94
C GLY A 109 -12.57 -8.21 20.83
N GLN A 110 -12.93 -7.56 21.94
CA GLN A 110 -13.71 -6.33 21.97
C GLN A 110 -12.85 -5.10 22.27
N LEU A 111 -13.21 -3.97 21.66
CA LEU A 111 -12.52 -2.70 21.86
C LEU A 111 -12.99 -2.03 23.16
N SER A 112 -12.05 -1.63 24.01
CA SER A 112 -12.35 -0.88 25.22
C SER A 112 -12.97 0.50 24.91
N GLU A 113 -13.89 0.95 25.76
CA GLU A 113 -14.56 2.26 25.64
C GLU A 113 -13.57 3.44 25.55
N LYS A 114 -12.35 3.27 26.11
CA LYS A 114 -11.27 4.27 26.07
C LYS A 114 -10.79 4.64 24.66
N TYR A 115 -11.10 3.81 23.66
CA TYR A 115 -10.69 4.01 22.27
C TYR A 115 -11.85 4.40 21.34
N LEU A 116 -13.04 4.68 21.87
CA LEU A 116 -14.18 5.08 21.05
C LEU A 116 -13.98 6.50 20.49
N CYS A 117 -14.49 6.73 19.28
CA CYS A 117 -14.48 8.03 18.65
C CYS A 117 -15.82 8.74 18.89
N GLU A 118 -15.79 9.94 19.47
CA GLU A 118 -17.02 10.70 19.75
C GLU A 118 -17.74 11.19 18.49
N SER A 119 -16.99 11.43 17.39
CA SER A 119 -17.54 12.05 16.19
C SER A 119 -18.21 11.06 15.23
N ILE A 120 -17.79 9.79 15.22
CA ILE A 120 -18.32 8.80 14.29
C ILE A 120 -18.23 7.40 14.90
N GLU A 121 -19.28 6.61 14.69
CA GLU A 121 -19.36 5.23 15.13
C GLU A 121 -18.29 4.39 14.41
N GLY A 122 -17.47 3.68 15.19
CA GLY A 122 -16.44 2.77 14.70
C GLY A 122 -16.77 1.31 14.97
N GLU A 123 -16.17 0.42 14.19
CA GLU A 123 -16.25 -1.03 14.38
C GLU A 123 -14.91 -1.69 14.01
N LEU A 124 -14.70 -2.92 14.48
CA LEU A 124 -13.50 -3.70 14.18
C LEU A 124 -13.67 -4.44 12.85
N TRP A 125 -12.80 -4.14 11.90
CA TRP A 125 -12.78 -4.74 10.57
C TRP A 125 -11.63 -5.76 10.47
N MET A 126 -11.81 -6.79 9.66
CA MET A 126 -10.73 -7.60 9.11
C MET A 126 -9.87 -8.30 10.17
N ASN A 127 -10.53 -8.84 11.21
CA ASN A 127 -9.89 -9.65 12.23
C ASN A 127 -9.61 -11.06 11.67
N LEU A 128 -8.33 -11.42 11.50
CA LEU A 128 -7.95 -12.74 11.00
C LEU A 128 -7.68 -13.74 12.12
N ASP A 129 -7.39 -13.25 13.33
CA ASP A 129 -7.11 -14.07 14.51
C ASP A 129 -8.36 -14.27 15.38
N GLY A 130 -9.46 -13.56 15.11
CA GLY A 130 -10.70 -13.69 15.87
C GLY A 130 -10.52 -13.27 17.33
N ASN A 131 -11.11 -14.04 18.25
CA ASN A 131 -11.13 -13.69 19.68
C ASN A 131 -9.76 -13.79 20.38
N ILE A 132 -8.77 -14.41 19.75
CA ILE A 132 -7.40 -14.50 20.29
C ILE A 132 -6.55 -13.27 19.92
N SER A 133 -7.09 -12.31 19.15
CA SER A 133 -6.36 -11.09 18.80
C SER A 133 -6.16 -10.20 20.04
N PRO A 134 -4.90 -9.91 20.44
CA PRO A 134 -4.64 -9.14 21.66
C PRO A 134 -4.75 -7.62 21.46
N VAL A 135 -4.56 -7.16 20.21
CA VAL A 135 -4.48 -5.75 19.85
C VAL A 135 -5.26 -5.47 18.57
N CYS A 136 -5.53 -4.20 18.30
CA CYS A 136 -5.99 -3.71 17.00
C CYS A 136 -5.24 -2.43 16.61
N VAL A 137 -5.22 -2.10 15.32
CA VAL A 137 -4.67 -0.82 14.85
C VAL A 137 -5.73 0.26 14.97
N ASN A 138 -5.47 1.27 15.80
CA ASN A 138 -6.46 2.25 16.23
C ASN A 138 -6.61 3.43 15.24
N ILE A 139 -6.94 3.13 13.98
CA ILE A 139 -6.94 4.13 12.90
C ILE A 139 -7.98 5.23 13.14
N LEU A 140 -9.24 4.85 13.44
CA LEU A 140 -10.34 5.80 13.47
C LEU A 140 -10.12 6.99 14.45
N PRO A 141 -9.79 6.79 15.74
CA PRO A 141 -9.57 7.88 16.67
C PRO A 141 -8.36 8.74 16.30
N LEU A 142 -7.33 8.13 15.72
CA LEU A 142 -6.12 8.82 15.28
C LEU A 142 -6.35 9.72 14.06
N VAL A 143 -7.36 9.42 13.22
CA VAL A 143 -7.79 10.32 12.14
C VAL A 143 -8.60 11.49 12.69
N SER A 144 -9.49 11.23 13.65
CA SER A 144 -10.43 12.21 14.19
C SER A 144 -9.78 13.21 15.15
N THR A 145 -8.68 12.84 15.79
CA THR A 145 -7.96 13.72 16.73
C THR A 145 -7.35 14.90 15.98
N SER A 146 -7.61 16.13 16.44
CA SER A 146 -7.08 17.32 15.77
C SER A 146 -5.55 17.33 15.78
N GLN A 147 -4.99 17.54 14.59
CA GLN A 147 -3.55 17.45 14.25
C GLN A 147 -2.62 18.35 15.08
N GLN A 148 -3.18 19.20 15.95
CA GLN A 148 -2.47 20.11 16.85
C GLN A 148 -2.19 19.52 18.23
N ARG A 149 -2.75 18.36 18.61
CA ARG A 149 -2.63 17.82 19.98
C ARG A 149 -1.97 16.45 20.14
N SER A 150 -1.76 15.67 19.07
CA SER A 150 -1.17 14.32 19.16
C SER A 150 0.25 14.25 18.56
N GLN A 151 1.17 13.58 19.29
CA GLN A 151 2.47 13.15 18.76
C GLN A 151 2.32 12.04 17.70
N ALA A 152 1.25 11.26 17.76
CA ALA A 152 0.92 10.24 16.77
C ALA A 152 0.25 10.86 15.53
N CYS A 153 0.93 10.79 14.39
CA CYS A 153 0.38 11.13 13.09
C CYS A 153 0.33 9.86 12.23
N LEU A 154 -0.86 9.47 11.76
CA LEU A 154 -1.04 8.27 10.92
C LEU A 154 -0.25 8.30 9.61
N GLN A 155 0.21 9.48 9.16
CA GLN A 155 1.11 9.56 8.01
C GLN A 155 2.48 8.91 8.27
N ILE A 156 2.92 8.84 9.54
CA ILE A 156 4.20 8.26 9.94
C ILE A 156 4.11 6.73 10.09
N LEU A 157 2.91 6.22 10.40
CA LEU A 157 2.66 4.79 10.68
C LEU A 157 3.33 3.84 9.67
N PRO A 158 3.20 4.01 8.35
CA PRO A 158 3.83 3.10 7.39
C PRO A 158 5.37 3.07 7.48
N SER A 159 6.01 4.23 7.61
CA SER A 159 7.47 4.33 7.66
C SER A 159 8.05 3.88 9.00
N GLN A 160 7.33 4.11 10.11
CA GLN A 160 7.74 3.60 11.42
C GLN A 160 7.58 2.08 11.51
N PHE A 161 6.52 1.52 10.94
CA PHE A 161 6.35 0.07 10.84
C PHE A 161 7.42 -0.57 9.95
N LEU A 162 7.78 0.05 8.82
CA LEU A 162 8.90 -0.40 8.00
C LEU A 162 10.20 -0.45 8.81
N LEU A 163 10.49 0.56 9.63
CA LEU A 163 11.67 0.58 10.48
C LEU A 163 11.61 -0.52 11.56
N LEU A 164 10.46 -0.68 12.23
CA LEU A 164 10.21 -1.74 13.21
C LEU A 164 10.48 -3.13 12.62
N THR A 165 9.89 -3.44 11.46
CA THR A 165 10.09 -4.74 10.79
C THR A 165 11.52 -4.96 10.32
N THR A 166 12.27 -3.89 10.07
CA THR A 166 13.69 -3.97 9.67
C THR A 166 14.57 -4.29 10.88
N ILE A 167 14.32 -3.64 12.02
CA ILE A 167 15.02 -3.92 13.27
C ILE A 167 14.70 -5.33 13.78
N GLU A 168 13.42 -5.74 13.78
CA GLU A 168 13.00 -7.08 14.19
C GLU A 168 13.70 -8.17 13.37
N ARG A 169 13.69 -8.04 12.03
CA ARG A 169 14.42 -9.00 11.17
C ARG A 169 15.92 -9.03 11.45
N SER A 170 16.51 -7.87 11.77
CA SER A 170 17.95 -7.78 12.06
C SER A 170 18.31 -8.44 13.39
N GLY A 171 17.42 -8.37 14.40
CA GLY A 171 17.61 -9.01 15.70
C GLY A 171 17.19 -10.48 15.77
N SER A 172 16.28 -10.93 14.90
CA SER A 172 15.62 -12.24 14.95
C SER A 172 16.00 -13.17 13.79
N GLU A 173 17.23 -13.10 13.28
CA GLU A 173 17.72 -13.93 12.16
C GLU A 173 16.79 -13.92 10.92
N GLY A 174 16.22 -12.76 10.62
CA GLY A 174 15.28 -12.56 9.50
C GLY A 174 13.82 -12.92 9.81
N SER A 175 13.51 -13.44 10.99
CA SER A 175 12.14 -13.74 11.44
C SER A 175 11.37 -12.47 11.82
N LEU A 176 10.05 -12.50 11.61
CA LEU A 176 9.10 -11.50 12.14
C LEU A 176 8.21 -12.06 13.26
N GLY A 177 8.66 -13.13 13.92
CA GLY A 177 7.91 -13.83 14.97
C GLY A 177 7.47 -12.91 16.12
N GLY A 178 8.33 -11.97 16.54
CA GLY A 178 8.04 -11.02 17.63
C GLY A 178 6.87 -10.08 17.36
N ILE A 179 6.56 -9.82 16.09
CA ILE A 179 5.49 -8.89 15.68
C ILE A 179 4.37 -9.57 14.89
N ASN A 180 4.31 -10.91 14.90
CA ASN A 180 3.36 -11.68 14.08
C ASN A 180 1.88 -11.40 14.40
N ALA A 181 1.57 -10.94 15.62
CA ALA A 181 0.22 -10.54 16.00
C ALA A 181 -0.33 -9.40 15.09
N LEU A 182 0.55 -8.53 14.57
CA LEU A 182 0.16 -7.43 13.68
C LEU A 182 -0.35 -7.92 12.32
N LEU A 183 0.06 -9.11 11.88
CA LEU A 183 -0.41 -9.68 10.61
C LEU A 183 -1.90 -10.05 10.70
N GLY A 184 -2.39 -10.49 11.86
CA GLY A 184 -3.76 -10.98 12.03
C GLY A 184 -4.72 -10.02 12.77
N CYS A 185 -4.20 -8.97 13.41
CA CYS A 185 -5.02 -8.04 14.20
C CYS A 185 -6.08 -7.26 13.39
N PRO A 186 -7.24 -6.92 13.96
CA PRO A 186 -8.23 -6.09 13.29
C PRO A 186 -7.81 -4.62 13.15
N LEU A 187 -8.58 -3.90 12.35
CA LEU A 187 -8.48 -2.46 12.16
C LEU A 187 -9.71 -1.77 12.74
N HIS A 188 -9.51 -0.74 13.56
CA HIS A 188 -10.61 0.09 14.04
C HIS A 188 -10.97 1.14 12.97
N LEU A 189 -12.08 0.92 12.26
CA LEU A 189 -12.53 1.71 11.11
C LEU A 189 -13.95 2.25 11.31
N PRO A 190 -14.38 3.27 10.54
CA PRO A 190 -15.76 3.74 10.58
C PRO A 190 -16.74 2.60 10.30
N SER A 191 -17.88 2.60 10.99
CA SER A 191 -18.91 1.59 10.78
C SER A 191 -19.38 1.57 9.33
N THR A 192 -19.58 0.37 8.78
CA THR A 192 -20.19 0.10 7.46
C THR A 192 -21.46 0.89 7.19
N LYS A 193 -22.28 1.11 8.22
CA LYS A 193 -23.48 1.96 8.15
C LYS A 193 -23.18 3.36 7.59
N ASN A 194 -21.98 3.91 7.82
CA ASN A 194 -21.55 5.22 7.29
C ASN A 194 -21.27 5.22 5.79
N LEU A 195 -21.16 4.04 5.18
CA LEU A 195 -20.96 3.85 3.75
C LEU A 195 -22.29 3.70 2.98
N ASP A 196 -23.41 3.53 3.69
CA ASP A 196 -24.74 3.52 3.10
C ASP A 196 -25.09 4.91 2.55
N GLU A 197 -25.72 4.98 1.37
CA GLU A 197 -26.03 6.24 0.69
C GLU A 197 -26.77 7.25 1.57
N SER A 198 -27.78 6.77 2.30
CA SER A 198 -28.62 7.61 3.15
C SER A 198 -27.82 8.22 4.30
N ARG A 199 -27.01 7.41 4.98
CA ARG A 199 -26.16 7.89 6.08
C ARG A 199 -25.02 8.75 5.54
N TRP A 200 -24.36 8.35 4.46
CA TRP A 200 -23.32 9.11 3.80
C TRP A 200 -23.81 10.52 3.44
N GLY A 201 -25.02 10.64 2.89
CA GLY A 201 -25.66 11.93 2.60
C GLY A 201 -25.74 12.84 3.84
N SER A 202 -26.06 12.27 5.00
CA SER A 202 -26.22 12.97 6.28
C SER A 202 -24.91 13.38 6.98
N LEU A 203 -23.78 12.75 6.62
CA LEU A 203 -22.48 13.06 7.24
C LEU A 203 -22.00 14.47 6.88
N SER A 204 -21.44 15.15 7.87
CA SER A 204 -20.72 16.42 7.70
C SER A 204 -19.46 16.25 6.84
N ALA A 205 -18.93 17.36 6.33
CA ALA A 205 -17.70 17.33 5.53
C ALA A 205 -16.50 16.77 6.33
N LEU A 206 -16.45 17.01 7.64
CA LEU A 206 -15.38 16.51 8.50
C LEU A 206 -15.49 15.00 8.72
N GLU A 207 -16.71 14.48 8.91
CA GLU A 207 -16.97 13.04 9.03
C GLU A 207 -16.67 12.32 7.71
N LYS A 208 -17.12 12.86 6.57
CA LYS A 208 -16.79 12.32 5.24
C LYS A 208 -15.29 12.24 5.01
N LYS A 209 -14.55 13.31 5.38
CA LYS A 209 -13.08 13.34 5.33
C LYS A 209 -12.48 12.26 6.24
N THR A 210 -13.02 12.09 7.45
CA THR A 210 -12.57 11.08 8.41
C THR A 210 -12.74 9.67 7.88
N VAL A 211 -13.88 9.37 7.23
CA VAL A 211 -14.12 8.07 6.59
C VAL A 211 -13.10 7.82 5.48
N CYS A 212 -12.96 8.75 4.52
CA CYS A 212 -12.01 8.60 3.42
C CYS A 212 -10.56 8.44 3.90
N HIS A 213 -10.14 9.23 4.89
CA HIS A 213 -8.81 9.13 5.48
C HIS A 213 -8.60 7.80 6.24
N SER A 214 -9.61 7.31 6.96
CA SER A 214 -9.52 6.03 7.67
C SER A 214 -9.28 4.87 6.69
N LEU A 215 -10.05 4.82 5.60
CA LEU A 215 -9.84 3.83 4.54
C LEU A 215 -8.46 4.00 3.88
N TYR A 216 -8.05 5.24 3.60
CA TYR A 216 -6.74 5.53 3.03
C TYR A 216 -5.58 5.04 3.90
N PHE A 217 -5.59 5.31 5.20
CA PHE A 217 -4.54 4.84 6.10
C PHE A 217 -4.58 3.32 6.28
N ALA A 218 -5.77 2.70 6.30
CA ALA A 218 -5.93 1.25 6.31
C ALA A 218 -5.32 0.58 5.08
N ILE A 219 -5.57 1.12 3.87
CA ILE A 219 -4.96 0.64 2.62
C ILE A 219 -3.44 0.63 2.73
N ASN A 220 -2.86 1.71 3.23
CA ASN A 220 -1.40 1.85 3.32
C ASN A 220 -0.80 0.99 4.42
N TRP A 221 -1.52 0.80 5.54
CA TRP A 221 -1.15 -0.16 6.57
C TRP A 221 -1.10 -1.59 6.00
N ILE A 222 -2.15 -2.03 5.29
CA ILE A 222 -2.19 -3.37 4.70
C ILE A 222 -1.08 -3.54 3.64
N ARG A 223 -0.78 -2.50 2.85
CA ARG A 223 0.35 -2.53 1.90
C ARG A 223 1.68 -2.77 2.60
N GLU A 224 1.93 -2.14 3.74
CA GLU A 224 3.15 -2.38 4.51
C GLU A 224 3.16 -3.74 5.21
N LEU A 225 2.02 -4.24 5.70
CA LEU A 225 1.90 -5.63 6.17
C LEU A 225 2.30 -6.62 5.08
N LEU A 226 1.75 -6.46 3.86
CA LEU A 226 2.12 -7.29 2.71
C LEU A 226 3.62 -7.18 2.40
N ASN A 227 4.18 -5.97 2.40
CA ASN A 227 5.60 -5.75 2.15
C ASN A 227 6.50 -6.44 3.18
N ALA A 228 6.18 -6.33 4.46
CA ALA A 228 6.97 -6.89 5.54
C ALA A 228 6.89 -8.42 5.55
N PHE A 229 5.68 -8.97 5.63
CA PHE A 229 5.48 -10.41 5.83
C PHE A 229 5.66 -11.25 4.55
N SER A 230 5.61 -10.64 3.36
CA SER A 230 6.01 -11.35 2.12
C SER A 230 7.48 -11.78 2.14
N THR A 231 8.34 -11.14 2.94
CA THR A 231 9.73 -11.58 3.13
C THR A 231 9.82 -12.97 3.79
N GLN A 232 8.85 -13.30 4.65
CA GLN A 232 8.77 -14.59 5.36
C GLN A 232 8.30 -15.73 4.44
N VAL A 233 7.74 -15.38 3.28
CA VAL A 233 7.21 -16.31 2.28
C VAL A 233 8.15 -16.44 1.07
N ALA A 234 8.73 -15.33 0.62
CA ALA A 234 9.57 -15.26 -0.57
C ALA A 234 10.99 -15.82 -0.35
N ALA A 235 11.58 -15.56 0.82
CA ALA A 235 12.92 -16.05 1.16
C ALA A 235 12.81 -17.35 1.95
N ARG A 236 13.69 -18.32 1.67
CA ARG A 236 13.94 -19.41 2.60
C ARG A 236 14.67 -18.83 3.80
N VAL A 237 13.94 -18.54 4.87
CA VAL A 237 14.51 -18.28 6.18
C VAL A 237 14.77 -19.65 6.81
N ASP A 238 16.03 -19.96 7.12
CA ASP A 238 16.48 -21.31 7.52
C ASP A 238 15.74 -21.85 8.76
N ASN A 239 15.13 -20.96 9.56
CA ASN A 239 14.45 -21.28 10.82
C ASN A 239 12.91 -21.33 10.73
N VAL A 240 12.30 -21.13 9.56
CA VAL A 240 10.83 -21.14 9.41
C VAL A 240 10.37 -22.44 8.75
N SER A 241 9.49 -23.19 9.43
CA SER A 241 8.91 -24.42 8.85
C SER A 241 8.02 -24.12 7.64
N GLN A 242 7.88 -25.07 6.71
CA GLN A 242 6.99 -24.92 5.55
C GLN A 242 5.54 -24.61 5.98
N ARG A 243 5.07 -25.25 7.07
CA ARG A 243 3.74 -25.00 7.62
C ARG A 243 3.52 -23.55 8.02
N VAL A 244 4.48 -22.95 8.74
CA VAL A 244 4.38 -21.54 9.16
C VAL A 244 4.41 -20.60 7.96
N ARG A 245 5.19 -20.93 6.91
CA ARG A 245 5.16 -20.18 5.64
C ARG A 245 3.81 -20.24 4.96
N ASP A 246 3.20 -21.42 4.88
CA ASP A 246 1.89 -21.62 4.25
C ASP A 246 0.80 -20.88 5.03
N GLU A 247 0.80 -20.98 6.37
CA GLU A 247 -0.12 -20.23 7.24
C GLU A 247 0.05 -18.71 7.07
N THR A 248 1.29 -18.22 6.96
CA THR A 248 1.59 -16.81 6.68
C THR A 248 1.07 -16.40 5.30
N ALA A 249 1.30 -17.22 4.27
CA ALA A 249 0.83 -16.96 2.91
C ALA A 249 -0.70 -16.87 2.85
N VAL A 250 -1.43 -17.75 3.54
CA VAL A 250 -2.89 -17.69 3.65
C VAL A 250 -3.35 -16.37 4.28
N LYS A 251 -2.73 -15.94 5.39
CA LYS A 251 -3.05 -14.63 6.00
C LYS A 251 -2.75 -13.48 5.05
N LEU A 252 -1.67 -13.54 4.26
CA LEU A 252 -1.35 -12.51 3.26
C LEU A 252 -2.36 -12.47 2.11
N LEU A 253 -2.85 -13.62 1.64
CA LEU A 253 -3.92 -13.67 0.64
C LEU A 253 -5.21 -13.03 1.19
N LYS A 254 -5.56 -13.29 2.45
CA LYS A 254 -6.68 -12.61 3.14
C LYS A 254 -6.47 -11.09 3.26
N ARG A 255 -5.26 -10.64 3.62
CA ARG A 255 -4.91 -9.21 3.63
C ARG A 255 -4.98 -8.58 2.23
N LEU A 256 -4.61 -9.31 1.20
CA LEU A 256 -4.76 -8.84 -0.18
C LEU A 256 -6.24 -8.71 -0.58
N ARG A 257 -7.12 -9.61 -0.12
CA ARG A 257 -8.58 -9.45 -0.30
C ARG A 257 -9.09 -8.20 0.42
N ASN A 258 -8.64 -7.97 1.65
CA ASN A 258 -8.97 -6.76 2.40
C ASN A 258 -8.55 -5.48 1.63
N LEU A 259 -7.33 -5.49 1.08
CA LEU A 259 -6.77 -4.37 0.31
C LEU A 259 -7.63 -4.04 -0.92
N ILE A 260 -8.03 -5.05 -1.69
CA ILE A 260 -8.87 -4.86 -2.88
C ILE A 260 -10.20 -4.20 -2.50
N LEU A 261 -10.85 -4.69 -1.43
CA LEU A 261 -12.11 -4.13 -0.95
C LEU A 261 -11.94 -2.66 -0.53
N LEU A 262 -10.93 -2.35 0.28
CA LEU A 262 -10.71 -0.98 0.75
C LEU A 262 -10.41 -0.01 -0.41
N GLU A 263 -9.61 -0.44 -1.40
CA GLU A 263 -9.28 0.38 -2.57
C GLU A 263 -10.51 0.70 -3.41
N ILE A 264 -11.40 -0.28 -3.64
CA ILE A 264 -12.60 -0.02 -4.42
C ILE A 264 -13.58 0.90 -3.67
N LEU A 265 -13.74 0.71 -2.36
CA LEU A 265 -14.59 1.56 -1.53
C LEU A 265 -14.08 3.00 -1.55
N LEU A 266 -12.78 3.20 -1.30
CA LEU A 266 -12.18 4.53 -1.34
C LEU A 266 -12.32 5.17 -2.74
N ASN A 267 -12.10 4.40 -3.81
CA ASN A 267 -12.27 4.90 -5.17
C ASN A 267 -13.71 5.36 -5.44
N THR A 268 -14.72 4.60 -4.99
CA THR A 268 -16.13 4.99 -5.12
C THR A 268 -16.45 6.25 -4.32
N LEU A 269 -15.98 6.33 -3.07
CA LEU A 269 -16.18 7.53 -2.25
C LEU A 269 -15.49 8.76 -2.84
N LEU A 270 -14.29 8.62 -3.41
CA LEU A 270 -13.57 9.73 -4.04
C LEU A 270 -14.20 10.23 -5.34
N LYS A 271 -15.02 9.41 -6.02
CA LYS A 271 -15.83 9.85 -7.17
C LYS A 271 -16.94 10.80 -6.72
N ILE A 272 -17.60 10.49 -5.61
CA ILE A 272 -18.74 11.24 -5.08
C ILE A 272 -18.28 12.43 -4.22
N TYR A 273 -17.16 12.26 -3.51
CA TYR A 273 -16.54 13.27 -2.66
C TYR A 273 -15.04 13.40 -2.98
N PRO A 274 -14.69 14.21 -3.99
CA PRO A 274 -13.30 14.43 -4.36
C PRO A 274 -12.49 15.03 -3.21
N LEU A 275 -11.51 14.28 -2.73
CA LEU A 275 -10.63 14.65 -1.63
C LEU A 275 -9.17 14.41 -2.00
N SER A 276 -8.31 15.39 -1.72
CA SER A 276 -6.86 15.23 -1.83
C SER A 276 -6.34 14.43 -0.65
N LEU A 277 -5.74 13.27 -0.93
CA LEU A 277 -5.17 12.40 0.09
C LEU A 277 -3.84 12.97 0.63
N PRO A 278 -3.45 12.68 1.88
CA PRO A 278 -2.15 13.04 2.43
C PRO A 278 -0.97 12.38 1.70
N GLU A 279 0.24 12.89 1.86
CA GLU A 279 1.46 12.24 1.35
C GLU A 279 2.07 11.32 2.41
N LEU A 280 2.42 10.08 2.00
CA LEU A 280 3.08 9.07 2.84
C LEU A 280 4.52 8.79 2.45
N ARG A 281 5.04 9.56 1.49
CA ARG A 281 6.40 9.51 0.99
C ARG A 281 6.81 10.91 0.59
N TYR A 282 8.08 11.24 0.81
CA TYR A 282 8.63 12.48 0.27
C TYR A 282 9.01 12.25 -1.20
N LEU A 283 8.18 12.75 -2.15
CA LEU A 283 8.44 12.58 -3.58
C LEU A 283 9.54 13.51 -4.13
N GLY A 284 9.97 14.53 -3.37
CA GLY A 284 10.88 15.56 -3.84
C GLY A 284 10.27 16.44 -4.93
N ASN A 285 10.74 17.68 -5.02
CA ASN A 285 10.29 18.59 -6.07
C ASN A 285 10.89 18.15 -7.42
N TYR A 286 10.23 17.20 -8.09
CA TYR A 286 10.18 17.13 -9.56
C TYR A 286 8.91 17.85 -10.07
N SER A 287 8.49 18.89 -9.37
CA SER A 287 7.48 19.85 -9.82
C SER A 287 8.09 20.69 -10.94
N GLY A 288 8.17 20.12 -12.14
CA GLY A 288 7.84 20.89 -13.32
C GLY A 288 6.36 21.18 -13.23
N SER A 289 5.98 22.46 -13.30
CA SER A 289 4.62 22.95 -13.09
C SER A 289 3.58 22.10 -13.81
N THR A 290 2.87 21.24 -13.08
CA THR A 290 1.50 20.91 -13.43
C THR A 290 0.66 22.08 -12.96
N SER A 291 0.39 22.97 -13.91
CA SER A 291 -0.76 23.88 -13.96
C SER A 291 -1.71 23.70 -12.78
N SER A 292 -1.75 24.70 -11.90
CA SER A 292 -2.88 24.93 -11.04
C SER A 292 -4.14 25.04 -11.92
N SER A 293 -4.93 23.97 -11.97
CA SER A 293 -6.30 24.07 -12.48
C SER A 293 -7.07 24.96 -11.51
N LYS A 294 -7.08 26.25 -11.81
CA LYS A 294 -7.92 27.25 -11.17
C LYS A 294 -9.36 26.76 -11.26
N PHE A 295 -9.94 26.38 -10.12
CA PHE A 295 -11.38 26.40 -9.98
C PHE A 295 -11.84 27.84 -10.12
N ASN A 296 -12.72 28.07 -11.09
CA ASN A 296 -13.26 29.37 -11.46
C ASN A 296 -14.02 30.00 -10.29
N THR A 297 -13.49 31.10 -9.73
CA THR A 297 -14.30 32.17 -9.17
C THR A 297 -14.09 33.41 -10.04
N GLY A 298 -15.10 33.72 -10.84
CA GLY A 298 -15.10 34.91 -11.68
C GLY A 298 -15.37 36.16 -10.83
N LYS A 299 -14.49 37.16 -10.96
CA LYS A 299 -14.88 38.55 -11.23
C LYS A 299 -13.68 39.34 -11.75
N LYS A 300 -13.98 40.15 -12.76
CA LYS A 300 -13.11 40.87 -13.69
C LYS A 300 -12.67 42.23 -13.14
N ILE A 301 -11.44 42.62 -13.50
CA ILE A 301 -10.97 43.96 -14.00
C ILE A 301 -10.92 45.08 -12.92
N GLU A 302 -9.95 45.99 -12.79
CA GLU A 302 -8.95 46.69 -13.66
C GLU A 302 -7.55 46.66 -12.98
N GLU A 303 -6.42 46.47 -13.68
CA GLU A 303 -5.54 47.51 -14.30
C GLU A 303 -5.15 48.64 -13.31
N ASP A 304 -3.88 48.98 -13.05
CA ASP A 304 -2.87 49.37 -14.04
C ASP A 304 -1.43 49.47 -13.45
N ASN A 305 -0.49 49.64 -14.37
CA ASN A 305 0.98 49.55 -14.29
C ASN A 305 1.76 50.57 -13.42
N MET A 306 2.97 50.18 -13.00
CA MET A 306 4.29 50.82 -13.31
C MET A 306 5.32 50.88 -12.16
N GLU A 307 6.51 50.37 -12.50
CA GLU A 307 7.87 50.87 -12.22
C GLU A 307 8.36 51.25 -10.80
N GLY A 308 9.42 50.55 -10.38
CA GLY A 308 10.70 51.21 -10.10
C GLY A 308 11.19 51.24 -8.63
N PRO A 309 12.53 51.19 -8.39
CA PRO A 309 13.11 50.59 -7.18
C PRO A 309 13.80 51.59 -6.23
N SER A 310 14.54 51.04 -5.25
CA SER A 310 15.52 51.68 -4.34
C SER A 310 14.96 52.10 -2.96
N SER A 311 15.70 52.17 -1.87
CA SER A 311 16.97 51.58 -1.42
C SER A 311 17.10 51.87 0.09
N ASN A 312 17.79 50.99 0.80
CA ASN A 312 18.50 51.15 2.07
C ASN A 312 18.20 52.37 2.98
N LYS A 313 17.85 52.08 4.25
CA LYS A 313 18.44 52.79 5.40
C LYS A 313 18.46 51.92 6.66
N ARG A 314 19.67 51.64 7.14
CA ARG A 314 20.00 51.14 8.49
C ARG A 314 20.21 52.33 9.43
N GLN A 315 19.69 52.25 10.65
CA GLN A 315 20.17 52.91 11.90
C GLN A 315 19.32 52.28 13.03
N LYS A 316 19.80 51.46 13.98
CA LYS A 316 20.87 51.50 15.00
C LYS A 316 20.69 52.56 16.11
N GLY A 317 20.40 52.07 17.33
CA GLY A 317 20.61 52.74 18.63
C GLY A 317 19.63 52.21 19.70
N ARG A 318 20.05 51.30 20.62
CA ARG A 318 20.46 51.54 22.04
C ARG A 318 19.25 51.92 22.95
N LYS A 319 19.04 51.44 24.18
CA LYS A 319 19.91 50.82 25.21
C LYS A 319 19.04 50.27 26.38
N ASP A 320 19.53 49.20 26.99
CA ASP A 320 19.36 48.61 28.34
C ASP A 320 18.46 49.26 29.42
N LYS A 321 17.78 48.40 30.20
CA LYS A 321 17.77 48.43 31.68
C LYS A 321 17.48 47.04 32.26
N ALA A 322 18.31 46.64 33.22
CA ALA A 322 18.25 45.41 34.01
C ALA A 322 17.76 45.69 35.44
N ALA A 323 17.24 44.63 36.09
CA ALA A 323 17.12 44.33 37.54
C ALA A 323 15.78 43.59 37.76
N SER A 324 15.59 42.62 38.65
CA SER A 324 16.43 41.76 39.50
C SER A 324 15.47 40.82 40.25
N ASP A 325 15.86 39.56 40.43
CA ASP A 325 15.55 38.59 41.50
C ASP A 325 14.18 38.58 42.23
N LYS A 326 13.55 37.38 42.26
CA LYS A 326 13.36 36.61 43.50
C LYS A 326 12.80 35.18 43.27
N LEU A 327 13.36 34.24 44.04
CA LEU A 327 12.98 32.84 44.23
C LEU A 327 11.65 32.66 44.98
N ASN A 328 10.99 31.51 44.72
CA ASN A 328 10.40 30.52 45.67
C ASN A 328 9.68 29.45 44.81
N SER A 329 10.11 28.18 44.75
CA SER A 329 9.96 27.04 45.70
C SER A 329 8.58 26.37 45.67
N ASP A 330 8.63 25.03 45.77
CA ASP A 330 7.56 24.03 45.94
C ASP A 330 6.85 23.53 44.66
N GLU A 331 6.56 22.25 44.47
CA GLU A 331 6.96 20.98 45.09
C GLU A 331 6.50 19.86 44.14
N LYS A 332 7.30 18.79 44.07
CA LYS A 332 7.04 17.39 43.65
C LYS A 332 5.66 16.99 43.12
N LEU A 333 5.65 16.28 41.97
CA LEU A 333 4.73 15.22 41.54
C LEU A 333 5.39 14.60 40.27
N LYS A 334 5.69 13.32 40.06
CA LYS A 334 5.19 12.02 40.54
C LYS A 334 6.32 10.97 40.38
N GLN A 335 6.31 9.95 41.24
CA GLN A 335 7.04 8.69 41.03
C GLN A 335 6.09 7.56 40.59
N SER A 336 6.69 6.64 39.84
CA SER A 336 6.60 5.16 39.87
C SER A 336 5.27 4.44 39.59
N THR A 337 5.29 3.73 38.45
CA THR A 337 5.00 2.30 38.25
C THR A 337 4.89 1.44 39.51
N ILE A 338 3.91 0.51 39.53
CA ILE A 338 4.00 -0.94 39.88
C ILE A 338 2.59 -1.51 40.16
N LEU A 339 2.29 -2.64 39.49
CA LEU A 339 1.69 -3.91 39.97
C LEU A 339 0.72 -3.92 41.18
N ASP A 340 -0.38 -4.68 40.99
CA ASP A 340 -1.24 -5.37 41.97
C ASP A 340 -2.19 -4.58 42.89
N ALA A 341 -3.50 -4.67 42.61
CA ALA A 341 -4.54 -4.80 43.63
C ALA A 341 -5.91 -5.24 43.06
N PHE A 342 -6.14 -6.54 42.91
CA PHE A 342 -7.49 -7.12 42.97
C PHE A 342 -7.93 -7.23 44.44
N LYS A 343 -9.03 -6.57 44.83
CA LYS A 343 -10.17 -7.19 45.55
C LYS A 343 -11.32 -6.19 45.85
N ARG A 344 -12.43 -6.45 45.14
CA ARG A 344 -13.84 -6.59 45.55
C ARG A 344 -14.54 -5.59 46.48
N ALA A 345 -15.84 -5.47 46.12
CA ALA A 345 -17.02 -4.99 46.85
C ALA A 345 -17.23 -3.48 46.70
N GLY A 346 -18.34 -2.97 46.16
CA GLY A 346 -19.68 -3.48 45.92
C GLY A 346 -20.62 -2.25 45.90
N VAL A 347 -21.88 -2.43 45.50
CA VAL A 347 -23.03 -1.56 45.81
C VAL A 347 -23.29 -0.34 44.87
N THR A 348 -24.09 -0.63 43.84
CA THR A 348 -25.39 -0.03 43.42
C THR A 348 -25.69 1.49 43.38
N ILE A 349 -26.21 1.87 42.19
CA ILE A 349 -27.47 2.58 41.87
C ILE A 349 -27.61 4.06 42.23
N THR A 350 -27.83 4.90 41.21
CA THR A 350 -29.07 5.71 41.06
C THR A 350 -29.31 6.15 39.61
N GLN A 351 -30.48 5.76 39.10
CA GLN A 351 -31.15 6.34 37.92
C GLN A 351 -31.68 7.73 38.27
N GLU A 352 -31.68 8.65 37.31
CA GLU A 352 -32.80 9.59 37.16
C GLU A 352 -33.15 9.82 35.68
N THR A 353 -34.36 9.37 35.36
CA THR A 353 -35.17 9.63 34.16
C THR A 353 -35.79 11.04 34.17
N LYS A 354 -35.98 11.63 32.99
CA LYS A 354 -37.24 12.28 32.51
C LYS A 354 -36.99 12.90 31.12
N LYS A 355 -37.58 12.34 30.06
CA LYS A 355 -38.94 12.54 29.51
C LYS A 355 -39.08 13.76 28.59
N ALA A 356 -39.40 13.44 27.35
CA ALA A 356 -39.71 14.29 26.22
C ALA A 356 -41.03 15.07 26.36
N SER A 357 -41.15 16.15 25.59
CA SER A 357 -42.41 16.76 25.20
C SER A 357 -42.29 17.33 23.78
N SER A 358 -43.25 16.99 22.94
CA SER A 358 -43.38 17.28 21.52
C SER A 358 -44.66 18.09 21.26
N ARG A 359 -44.63 19.09 20.36
CA ARG A 359 -45.71 19.52 19.42
C ARG A 359 -45.44 20.93 18.82
N PRO A 360 -46.12 21.38 17.74
CA PRO A 360 -46.01 20.95 16.34
C PRO A 360 -45.88 22.15 15.34
N LEU A 361 -45.75 21.84 14.04
CA LEU A 361 -45.62 22.75 12.88
C LEU A 361 -46.84 23.69 12.63
N PRO A 362 -46.70 24.68 11.72
CA PRO A 362 -47.56 24.63 10.52
C PRO A 362 -46.89 25.06 9.19
N SER A 363 -47.56 24.63 8.11
CA SER A 363 -47.24 24.67 6.68
C SER A 363 -47.37 26.03 5.98
N GLY A 364 -46.81 26.15 4.76
CA GLY A 364 -47.30 27.13 3.79
C GLY A 364 -46.59 27.19 2.43
N MET A 365 -47.18 26.52 1.43
CA MET A 365 -47.37 26.92 0.02
C MET A 365 -46.21 26.93 -1.02
N THR A 366 -46.62 26.42 -2.18
CA THR A 366 -45.95 26.10 -3.45
C THR A 366 -45.81 27.29 -4.42
N SER A 367 -44.77 27.27 -5.26
CA SER A 367 -44.80 27.84 -6.61
C SER A 367 -43.83 27.12 -7.56
N LYS A 368 -44.16 27.17 -8.86
CA LYS A 368 -43.77 26.27 -9.96
C LYS A 368 -42.46 26.63 -10.67
N ASP A 369 -41.83 25.57 -11.21
CA ASP A 369 -41.14 25.37 -12.49
C ASP A 369 -40.24 26.47 -13.07
N VAL A 370 -38.93 26.17 -13.13
CA VAL A 370 -38.05 26.45 -14.28
C VAL A 370 -37.08 25.28 -14.44
N GLU A 371 -37.11 24.65 -15.61
CA GLU A 371 -36.17 23.61 -16.03
C GLU A 371 -34.72 24.11 -15.94
N SER A 372 -33.91 23.37 -15.19
CA SER A 372 -32.45 23.47 -15.19
C SER A 372 -31.95 22.06 -15.00
N GLU A 373 -31.18 21.55 -15.98
CA GLU A 373 -30.40 20.32 -15.87
C GLU A 373 -29.62 20.32 -14.56
N ALA A 374 -30.15 19.62 -13.57
CA ALA A 374 -29.52 19.43 -12.28
C ALA A 374 -28.70 18.14 -12.38
N ASN A 375 -27.38 18.28 -12.20
CA ASN A 375 -26.51 17.18 -11.84
C ASN A 375 -27.15 16.40 -10.68
N ASN A 376 -27.63 15.19 -10.95
CA ASN A 376 -28.04 14.27 -9.91
C ASN A 376 -26.83 13.99 -9.00
N PRO A 377 -26.97 14.02 -7.67
CA PRO A 377 -25.96 13.48 -6.78
C PRO A 377 -25.85 11.98 -7.10
N GLY A 378 -24.66 11.55 -7.55
CA GLY A 378 -24.44 10.20 -8.06
C GLY A 378 -24.84 9.15 -7.03
N GLU A 379 -25.78 8.30 -7.44
CA GLU A 379 -26.15 7.04 -6.80
C GLU A 379 -24.87 6.19 -6.63
N LEU A 380 -24.66 5.56 -5.47
CA LEU A 380 -23.72 4.44 -5.33
C LEU A 380 -24.30 3.26 -6.11
N GLY A 381 -24.23 3.34 -7.44
CA GLY A 381 -24.55 2.23 -8.32
C GLY A 381 -23.66 1.00 -8.03
N HIS A 382 -24.02 -0.14 -8.63
CA HIS A 382 -23.27 -1.39 -8.50
C HIS A 382 -21.75 -1.17 -8.67
N ILE A 383 -20.98 -1.64 -7.69
CA ILE A 383 -19.53 -1.55 -7.69
C ILE A 383 -18.97 -2.82 -8.32
N ASP A 384 -18.42 -2.70 -9.53
CA ASP A 384 -17.52 -3.72 -10.07
C ASP A 384 -16.20 -3.66 -9.31
N LEU A 385 -15.93 -4.71 -8.50
CA LEU A 385 -14.72 -4.85 -7.68
C LEU A 385 -13.43 -4.69 -8.52
N MET A 386 -13.48 -5.02 -9.81
CA MET A 386 -12.30 -5.25 -10.64
C MET A 386 -12.14 -4.22 -11.75
N ALA A 387 -13.08 -3.28 -11.84
CA ALA A 387 -12.97 -2.09 -12.66
C ALA A 387 -11.71 -1.29 -12.31
N ALA A 388 -11.16 -0.59 -13.30
CA ALA A 388 -9.99 0.26 -13.09
C ALA A 388 -10.33 1.37 -12.06
N PRO A 389 -9.57 1.50 -10.96
CA PRO A 389 -9.87 2.48 -9.92
C PRO A 389 -9.33 3.87 -10.29
N VAL A 390 -9.87 4.44 -11.37
CA VAL A 390 -9.36 5.66 -12.04
C VAL A 390 -9.10 6.82 -11.07
N GLN A 391 -10.00 7.07 -10.12
CA GLN A 391 -9.88 8.21 -9.20
C GLN A 391 -8.78 8.00 -8.16
N LEU A 392 -8.62 6.74 -7.72
CA LEU A 392 -7.53 6.35 -6.83
C LEU A 392 -6.20 6.37 -7.59
N ASP A 393 -6.18 5.90 -8.84
CA ASP A 393 -4.99 5.85 -9.69
C ASP A 393 -4.39 7.24 -9.94
N MET A 394 -5.22 8.28 -10.08
CA MET A 394 -4.76 9.67 -10.17
C MET A 394 -3.94 10.12 -8.96
N GLN A 395 -4.18 9.53 -7.79
CA GLN A 395 -3.48 9.84 -6.54
C GLN A 395 -2.55 8.71 -6.08
N ARG A 396 -2.31 7.68 -6.91
CA ARG A 396 -1.53 6.48 -6.56
C ARG A 396 -0.11 6.80 -6.08
N PHE A 397 0.48 7.89 -6.57
CA PHE A 397 1.79 8.38 -6.14
C PHE A 397 1.88 8.73 -4.65
N LYS A 398 0.74 8.97 -4.00
CA LYS A 398 0.65 9.25 -2.56
C LYS A 398 0.57 7.99 -1.70
N PHE A 399 0.35 6.82 -2.30
CA PHE A 399 0.28 5.54 -1.59
C PHE A 399 1.67 4.94 -1.44
N ARG A 400 1.82 4.06 -0.44
CA ARG A 400 2.94 3.13 -0.35
C ARG A 400 2.87 2.14 -1.52
N THR A 401 4.01 1.78 -2.09
CA THR A 401 4.09 0.81 -3.18
C THR A 401 4.28 -0.59 -2.63
N LEU A 402 3.67 -1.59 -3.26
CA LEU A 402 4.01 -2.98 -2.95
C LEU A 402 5.43 -3.30 -3.42
N HIS A 403 6.16 -4.09 -2.64
CA HIS A 403 7.49 -4.57 -2.96
C HIS A 403 7.42 -5.79 -3.87
N VAL A 404 8.51 -6.03 -4.60
CA VAL A 404 8.61 -7.16 -5.56
C VAL A 404 8.39 -8.51 -4.85
N ASN A 405 8.80 -8.63 -3.59
CA ASN A 405 8.61 -9.84 -2.79
C ASN A 405 7.12 -10.24 -2.65
N CYS A 406 6.19 -9.29 -2.69
CA CYS A 406 4.75 -9.56 -2.65
C CYS A 406 4.28 -10.39 -3.86
N LEU A 407 4.99 -10.32 -4.99
CA LEU A 407 4.65 -11.10 -6.18
C LEU A 407 4.86 -12.61 -5.99
N SER A 408 5.63 -13.03 -4.98
CA SER A 408 5.75 -14.44 -4.60
C SER A 408 4.39 -15.07 -4.25
N LEU A 409 3.41 -14.27 -3.83
CA LEU A 409 2.04 -14.72 -3.56
C LEU A 409 1.32 -15.26 -4.80
N LEU A 410 1.76 -14.92 -6.03
CA LEU A 410 1.25 -15.52 -7.27
C LEU A 410 1.49 -17.03 -7.36
N LYS A 411 2.40 -17.58 -6.55
CA LYS A 411 2.70 -19.01 -6.48
C LYS A 411 1.75 -19.77 -5.55
N TYR A 412 1.12 -19.06 -4.63
CA TYR A 412 0.34 -19.67 -3.56
C TYR A 412 -1.13 -19.74 -3.94
N SER A 413 -1.78 -20.78 -3.43
CA SER A 413 -3.23 -20.92 -3.40
C SER A 413 -3.62 -21.36 -2.00
N GLU A 414 -4.70 -20.82 -1.47
CA GLU A 414 -5.26 -21.13 -0.16
C GLU A 414 -5.72 -22.59 -0.07
N PHE A 415 -5.99 -23.22 -1.22
CA PHE A 415 -6.40 -24.62 -1.32
C PHE A 415 -5.34 -25.41 -2.11
N GLN A 416 -4.75 -26.42 -1.46
CA GLN A 416 -3.80 -27.35 -2.10
C GLN A 416 -4.49 -28.65 -2.58
N ASP A 417 -5.82 -28.72 -2.54
CA ASP A 417 -6.55 -29.92 -2.95
C ASP A 417 -6.49 -30.15 -4.47
N SER A 418 -5.95 -31.32 -4.83
CA SER A 418 -5.51 -31.70 -6.18
C SER A 418 -6.60 -31.84 -7.24
N THR A 419 -7.86 -31.61 -6.91
CA THR A 419 -8.99 -31.93 -7.80
C THR A 419 -9.27 -30.82 -8.82
N TYR A 420 -8.89 -29.56 -8.52
CA TYR A 420 -9.02 -28.43 -9.45
C TYR A 420 -7.81 -27.48 -9.34
N PRO A 421 -6.98 -27.35 -10.38
CA PRO A 421 -5.70 -26.63 -10.30
C PRO A 421 -5.82 -25.09 -10.28
N TYR A 422 -7.04 -24.52 -10.44
CA TYR A 422 -7.26 -23.08 -10.56
C TYR A 422 -8.52 -22.63 -9.81
N HIS A 423 -8.35 -21.99 -8.65
CA HIS A 423 -9.47 -21.57 -7.81
C HIS A 423 -10.02 -20.20 -8.20
N GLU A 424 -11.30 -20.19 -8.58
CA GLU A 424 -12.00 -19.00 -9.09
C GLU A 424 -12.02 -17.82 -8.11
N SER A 425 -12.00 -18.12 -6.81
CA SER A 425 -12.06 -17.12 -5.74
C SER A 425 -10.78 -16.31 -5.56
N GLU A 426 -9.67 -16.77 -6.14
CA GLU A 426 -8.36 -16.11 -6.03
C GLU A 426 -8.02 -15.27 -7.25
N LEU A 427 -8.79 -15.38 -8.35
CA LEU A 427 -8.60 -14.56 -9.54
C LEU A 427 -8.51 -13.06 -9.24
N PRO A 428 -9.31 -12.50 -8.31
CA PRO A 428 -9.16 -11.10 -7.97
C PRO A 428 -7.78 -10.73 -7.40
N LEU A 429 -7.22 -11.62 -6.58
CA LEU A 429 -5.90 -11.47 -5.99
C LEU A 429 -4.81 -11.55 -7.06
N TYR A 430 -4.93 -12.53 -7.96
CA TYR A 430 -3.99 -12.70 -9.06
C TYR A 430 -4.04 -11.49 -10.00
N LEU A 431 -5.23 -11.01 -10.37
CA LEU A 431 -5.36 -9.82 -11.21
C LEU A 431 -4.69 -8.60 -10.57
N TYR A 432 -4.88 -8.40 -9.27
CA TYR A 432 -4.28 -7.29 -8.55
C TYR A 432 -2.75 -7.34 -8.59
N LEU A 433 -2.15 -8.51 -8.30
CA LEU A 433 -0.69 -8.70 -8.32
C LEU A 433 -0.13 -8.63 -9.75
N LEU A 434 -0.84 -9.14 -10.74
CA LEU A 434 -0.46 -9.04 -12.15
C LEU A 434 -0.45 -7.60 -12.64
N ARG A 435 -1.45 -6.79 -12.27
CA ARG A 435 -1.45 -5.34 -12.55
C ARG A 435 -0.27 -4.63 -11.89
N ASP A 436 0.07 -4.98 -10.64
CA ASP A 436 1.26 -4.43 -9.97
C ASP A 436 2.56 -4.84 -10.69
N LEU A 437 2.73 -6.12 -11.05
CA LEU A 437 3.87 -6.59 -11.85
C LEU A 437 3.95 -5.85 -13.19
N ASN A 438 2.84 -5.75 -13.91
CA ASN A 438 2.77 -5.09 -15.21
C ASN A 438 3.23 -3.61 -15.12
N ASN A 439 2.83 -2.90 -14.06
CA ASN A 439 3.28 -1.54 -13.77
C ASN A 439 4.77 -1.47 -13.40
N LYS A 440 5.29 -2.45 -12.64
CA LYS A 440 6.72 -2.49 -12.31
C LYS A 440 7.59 -2.73 -13.55
N LEU A 441 7.12 -3.56 -14.49
CA LEU A 441 7.82 -3.82 -15.75
C LEU A 441 7.89 -2.59 -16.67
N ASP A 442 6.93 -1.66 -16.60
CA ASP A 442 7.01 -0.39 -17.36
C ASP A 442 8.22 0.46 -16.97
N HIS A 443 8.69 0.34 -15.73
CA HIS A 443 9.86 1.06 -15.26
C HIS A 443 11.18 0.47 -15.78
N VAL A 444 11.17 -0.79 -16.19
CA VAL A 444 12.33 -1.50 -16.73
C VAL A 444 12.52 -1.21 -18.22
N ASN A 445 11.41 -1.13 -18.95
CA ASN A 445 11.40 -0.91 -20.39
C ASN A 445 10.55 0.31 -20.72
N PRO A 446 11.11 1.54 -20.61
CA PRO A 446 10.42 2.74 -21.04
C PRO A 446 10.32 2.71 -22.56
N SER A 447 9.31 2.03 -23.10
CA SER A 447 9.08 1.99 -24.54
C SER A 447 9.00 3.42 -25.07
N SER A 448 9.68 3.68 -26.19
CA SER A 448 9.91 5.02 -26.76
C SER A 448 8.68 5.69 -27.38
N LYS A 449 7.45 5.27 -27.05
CA LYS A 449 6.21 5.94 -27.48
C LYS A 449 5.11 5.84 -26.41
N PRO A 450 4.63 6.97 -25.86
CA PRO A 450 3.51 6.99 -24.93
C PRO A 450 2.20 6.91 -25.74
N PHE A 451 1.68 5.71 -25.96
CA PHE A 451 0.29 5.56 -26.40
C PHE A 451 -0.59 5.37 -25.17
N PHE A 452 -1.34 6.44 -24.87
CA PHE A 452 -2.48 6.54 -23.96
C PHE A 452 -2.37 5.76 -22.63
N ASN A 453 -1.82 6.41 -21.60
CA ASN A 453 -2.25 6.20 -20.22
C ASN A 453 -2.07 7.52 -19.44
N ASN A 454 -3.17 8.25 -19.24
CA ASN A 454 -3.22 9.54 -18.54
C ASN A 454 -3.08 9.42 -17.01
N SER A 455 -2.54 8.31 -16.50
CA SER A 455 -2.25 8.09 -15.08
C SER A 455 -0.76 7.84 -14.81
N GLN A 456 0.14 8.41 -15.64
CA GLN A 456 1.57 8.44 -15.34
C GLN A 456 1.88 9.40 -14.17
N ALA A 457 1.48 8.98 -12.98
CA ALA A 457 2.24 9.25 -11.78
C ALA A 457 3.64 8.66 -12.02
N LYS A 458 4.58 9.54 -12.39
CA LYS A 458 6.01 9.24 -12.44
C LYS A 458 6.44 8.78 -11.05
N SER A 459 6.32 7.48 -10.77
CA SER A 459 6.73 6.88 -9.51
C SER A 459 8.23 7.13 -9.38
N THR A 460 8.62 7.84 -8.33
CA THR A 460 9.96 8.35 -8.19
C THR A 460 10.92 7.21 -7.84
N ARG A 461 11.99 7.17 -8.64
CA ARG A 461 13.23 6.38 -8.64
C ARG A 461 13.94 6.10 -7.29
N ALA A 462 13.38 6.53 -6.14
CA ALA A 462 14.09 6.49 -4.86
C ALA A 462 14.03 5.12 -4.15
N HIS A 463 13.04 4.28 -4.44
CA HIS A 463 12.93 2.94 -3.84
C HIS A 463 13.17 1.78 -4.83
N CYS A 464 13.37 2.10 -6.12
CA CYS A 464 13.79 1.16 -7.16
C CYS A 464 15.27 1.38 -7.50
N GLN A 465 16.12 1.37 -6.46
CA GLN A 465 17.58 1.37 -6.60
C GLN A 465 18.15 -0.05 -6.59
N LYS A 466 17.30 -1.04 -6.87
CA LYS A 466 17.70 -2.42 -7.17
C LYS A 466 17.91 -2.50 -8.68
N SER A 467 19.06 -3.00 -9.13
CA SER A 467 19.37 -3.10 -10.56
C SER A 467 18.26 -3.88 -11.28
N THR A 468 18.07 -3.64 -12.57
CA THR A 468 17.14 -4.46 -13.37
C THR A 468 17.37 -5.95 -13.16
N GLU A 469 18.61 -6.36 -12.91
CA GLU A 469 19.00 -7.74 -12.62
C GLU A 469 18.39 -8.27 -11.31
N ASP A 470 18.33 -7.47 -10.24
CA ASP A 470 17.67 -7.88 -8.98
C ASP A 470 16.15 -8.01 -9.14
N LEU A 471 15.55 -7.21 -10.02
CA LEU A 471 14.14 -7.36 -10.36
C LEU A 471 13.92 -8.63 -11.20
N LEU A 472 14.75 -8.87 -12.21
CA LEU A 472 14.67 -10.07 -13.06
C LEU A 472 14.87 -11.35 -12.25
N SER A 473 15.85 -11.39 -11.34
CA SER A 473 16.11 -12.56 -10.49
C SER A 473 14.93 -12.90 -9.57
N LYS A 474 14.15 -11.89 -9.15
CA LYS A 474 12.92 -12.08 -8.36
C LYS A 474 11.70 -12.44 -9.20
N ILE A 475 11.66 -12.03 -10.47
CA ILE A 475 10.54 -12.34 -11.38
C ILE A 475 10.71 -13.71 -12.04
N GLN A 476 11.93 -14.13 -12.36
CA GLN A 476 12.21 -15.41 -13.03
C GLN A 476 11.48 -16.61 -12.38
N PRO A 477 11.48 -16.77 -11.04
CA PRO A 477 10.74 -17.84 -10.38
C PRO A 477 9.21 -17.80 -10.56
N LEU A 478 8.64 -16.72 -11.12
CA LEU A 478 7.21 -16.52 -11.35
C LEU A 478 6.77 -16.92 -12.77
N PHE A 479 7.68 -17.27 -13.68
CA PHE A 479 7.31 -17.61 -15.06
C PHE A 479 6.29 -18.75 -15.14
N SER A 480 6.47 -19.80 -14.33
CA SER A 480 5.52 -20.91 -14.23
C SER A 480 4.16 -20.48 -13.67
N SER A 481 4.14 -19.53 -12.74
CA SER A 481 2.90 -18.93 -12.24
C SER A 481 2.18 -18.13 -13.32
N LEU A 482 2.90 -17.34 -14.13
CA LEU A 482 2.31 -16.63 -15.27
C LEU A 482 1.64 -17.61 -16.24
N ARG A 483 2.32 -18.72 -16.55
CA ARG A 483 1.74 -19.77 -17.40
C ARG A 483 0.50 -20.40 -16.77
N LYS A 484 0.55 -20.78 -15.49
CA LYS A 484 -0.59 -21.32 -14.74
C LYS A 484 -1.80 -20.39 -14.81
N HIS A 485 -1.60 -19.09 -14.58
CA HIS A 485 -2.66 -18.09 -14.61
C HIS A 485 -3.21 -17.83 -16.01
N LEU A 486 -2.37 -17.93 -17.04
CA LEU A 486 -2.80 -17.90 -18.44
C LEU A 486 -3.73 -19.08 -18.75
N ASP A 487 -3.27 -20.32 -18.52
CA ASP A 487 -4.03 -21.53 -18.80
C ASP A 487 -5.36 -21.55 -18.02
N GLY A 488 -5.33 -21.17 -16.74
CA GLY A 488 -6.52 -21.05 -15.90
C GLY A 488 -7.52 -20.02 -16.45
N SER A 489 -7.05 -18.84 -16.84
CA SER A 489 -7.92 -17.81 -17.44
C SER A 489 -8.53 -18.27 -18.76
N VAL A 490 -7.75 -18.94 -19.63
CA VAL A 490 -8.24 -19.50 -20.90
C VAL A 490 -9.29 -20.56 -20.64
N SER A 491 -9.04 -21.51 -19.72
CA SER A 491 -10.02 -22.55 -19.36
C SER A 491 -11.35 -21.94 -18.88
N MET A 492 -11.29 -20.91 -18.04
CA MET A 492 -12.49 -20.26 -17.50
C MET A 492 -13.26 -19.46 -18.56
N MET A 493 -12.58 -18.89 -19.56
CA MET A 493 -13.25 -18.23 -20.68
C MET A 493 -13.95 -19.23 -21.62
N LYS A 494 -13.47 -20.48 -21.69
CA LYS A 494 -14.10 -21.55 -22.49
C LYS A 494 -15.35 -22.13 -21.82
N ASP A 495 -15.40 -22.10 -20.49
CA ASP A 495 -16.53 -22.63 -19.72
C ASP A 495 -17.71 -21.63 -19.72
N ARG A 496 -18.80 -21.99 -20.42
CA ARG A 496 -19.97 -21.12 -20.65
C ARG A 496 -20.94 -21.03 -19.45
N SER A 497 -20.68 -21.75 -18.36
CA SER A 497 -21.57 -21.67 -17.20
C SER A 497 -21.33 -20.35 -16.44
N ASP A 498 -22.13 -19.32 -16.76
CA ASP A 498 -22.28 -18.12 -15.94
C ASP A 498 -23.08 -18.38 -14.65
N SER A 499 -23.26 -19.65 -14.24
CA SER A 499 -23.84 -20.00 -12.95
C SER A 499 -22.87 -19.60 -11.83
N SER A 500 -22.99 -18.38 -11.34
CA SER A 500 -22.58 -18.06 -9.97
C SER A 500 -23.83 -18.07 -9.08
N PRO A 501 -23.68 -18.45 -7.81
CA PRO A 501 -23.22 -17.44 -6.87
C PRO A 501 -22.24 -17.98 -5.79
N ASP A 502 -21.61 -17.08 -5.05
CA ASP A 502 -21.12 -17.30 -3.66
C ASP A 502 -19.67 -17.74 -3.35
N ASN A 503 -18.71 -17.67 -4.27
CA ASN A 503 -17.31 -17.83 -3.84
C ASN A 503 -16.72 -16.52 -3.30
N TRP A 504 -16.87 -15.37 -3.97
CA TRP A 504 -16.24 -14.14 -3.45
C TRP A 504 -16.78 -13.70 -2.08
N SER A 505 -18.10 -13.74 -1.87
CA SER A 505 -18.73 -13.35 -0.60
C SER A 505 -18.19 -14.19 0.56
N SER A 506 -18.23 -15.51 0.45
CA SER A 506 -17.72 -16.42 1.48
C SER A 506 -16.23 -16.24 1.77
N HIS A 507 -15.40 -16.07 0.73
CA HIS A 507 -13.96 -15.83 0.92
C HIS A 507 -13.65 -14.42 1.44
N SER A 508 -14.45 -13.42 1.08
CA SER A 508 -14.39 -12.07 1.63
C SER A 508 -14.71 -12.10 3.12
N ASP A 509 -15.78 -12.79 3.52
CA ASP A 509 -16.17 -12.98 4.91
C ASP A 509 -15.09 -13.74 5.70
N SER A 510 -14.46 -14.76 5.10
CA SER A 510 -13.34 -15.49 5.70
C SER A 510 -12.08 -14.65 5.94
N ALA A 511 -11.96 -13.51 5.25
CA ALA A 511 -10.91 -12.50 5.43
C ALA A 511 -11.34 -11.40 6.43
N GLY A 512 -12.50 -11.56 7.07
CA GLY A 512 -13.05 -10.59 8.03
C GLY A 512 -13.52 -9.29 7.38
N ASN A 513 -13.72 -9.26 6.06
CA ASN A 513 -14.32 -8.09 5.42
C ASN A 513 -15.77 -7.93 5.89
N PRO A 514 -16.25 -6.69 6.04
CA PRO A 514 -17.67 -6.47 6.24
C PRO A 514 -18.47 -6.86 5.00
N HIS A 515 -19.74 -7.23 5.22
CA HIS A 515 -20.67 -7.51 4.13
C HIS A 515 -21.10 -6.21 3.46
N ILE A 516 -20.84 -6.08 2.15
CA ILE A 516 -21.18 -4.90 1.35
C ILE A 516 -22.02 -5.33 0.14
N PRO A 517 -23.34 -5.11 0.16
CA PRO A 517 -24.28 -5.78 -0.75
C PRO A 517 -24.18 -5.32 -2.21
N TYR A 518 -23.56 -4.16 -2.47
CA TYR A 518 -23.45 -3.57 -3.80
C TYR A 518 -22.14 -3.91 -4.54
N VAL A 519 -21.25 -4.72 -3.96
CA VAL A 519 -20.00 -5.16 -4.60
C VAL A 519 -20.26 -6.43 -5.40
N MET A 520 -20.07 -6.38 -6.72
CA MET A 520 -20.22 -7.52 -7.62
C MET A 520 -18.90 -7.90 -8.30
N VAL A 521 -18.80 -9.18 -8.65
CA VAL A 521 -17.61 -9.80 -9.24
C VAL A 521 -18.06 -10.60 -10.47
N SER A 522 -17.70 -10.12 -11.67
CA SER A 522 -18.00 -10.82 -12.93
C SER A 522 -16.87 -11.80 -13.30
N LYS A 523 -17.17 -13.10 -13.33
CA LYS A 523 -16.19 -14.17 -13.65
C LYS A 523 -15.54 -13.95 -15.03
N SER A 524 -16.34 -13.75 -16.07
CA SER A 524 -15.85 -13.58 -17.45
C SER A 524 -15.00 -12.32 -17.62
N SER A 525 -15.39 -11.20 -16.98
CA SER A 525 -14.64 -9.94 -17.00
C SER A 525 -13.26 -10.10 -16.35
N ILE A 526 -13.19 -10.81 -15.22
CA ILE A 526 -11.94 -11.00 -14.47
C ILE A 526 -11.02 -11.97 -15.20
N ALA A 527 -11.54 -13.09 -15.70
CA ALA A 527 -10.75 -14.04 -16.49
C ALA A 527 -10.14 -13.35 -17.72
N THR A 528 -10.94 -12.55 -18.44
CA THR A 528 -10.46 -11.72 -19.57
C THR A 528 -9.37 -10.73 -19.15
N SER A 529 -9.52 -10.12 -17.97
CA SER A 529 -8.53 -9.16 -17.46
C SER A 529 -7.24 -9.85 -17.04
N VAL A 530 -7.31 -11.02 -16.38
CA VAL A 530 -6.14 -11.82 -16.02
C VAL A 530 -5.39 -12.24 -17.28
N PHE A 531 -6.11 -12.75 -18.28
CA PHE A 531 -5.55 -13.10 -19.59
C PHE A 531 -4.77 -11.92 -20.20
N LYS A 532 -5.39 -10.73 -20.25
CA LYS A 532 -4.75 -9.52 -20.79
C LYS A 532 -3.50 -9.10 -20.01
N GLU A 533 -3.55 -9.13 -18.69
CA GLU A 533 -2.42 -8.72 -17.85
C GLU A 533 -1.24 -9.71 -17.94
N VAL A 534 -1.51 -11.02 -18.03
CA VAL A 534 -0.44 -12.01 -18.23
C VAL A 534 0.25 -11.80 -19.57
N LEU A 535 -0.51 -11.62 -20.66
CA LEU A 535 0.07 -11.31 -21.96
C LEU A 535 0.84 -9.98 -21.96
N GLY A 536 0.33 -8.97 -21.26
CA GLY A 536 1.00 -7.69 -21.04
C GLY A 536 2.36 -7.88 -20.36
N CYS A 537 2.40 -8.65 -19.27
CA CYS A 537 3.64 -8.99 -18.56
C CYS A 537 4.62 -9.75 -19.45
N TYR A 538 4.15 -10.79 -20.15
CA TYR A 538 4.97 -11.60 -21.06
C TYR A 538 5.62 -10.74 -22.16
N ARG A 539 4.82 -9.87 -22.80
CA ARG A 539 5.31 -8.92 -23.81
C ARG A 539 6.37 -7.98 -23.26
N LYS A 540 6.16 -7.40 -22.06
CA LYS A 540 7.12 -6.47 -21.46
C LYS A 540 8.41 -7.16 -21.03
N LEU A 541 8.31 -8.40 -20.53
CA LEU A 541 9.47 -9.24 -20.20
C LEU A 541 10.31 -9.52 -21.44
N LEU A 542 9.71 -10.00 -22.52
CA LEU A 542 10.42 -10.23 -23.80
C LEU A 542 11.01 -8.95 -24.39
N GLY A 543 10.36 -7.81 -24.18
CA GLY A 543 10.86 -6.50 -24.63
C GLY A 543 12.02 -5.95 -23.79
N THR A 544 12.34 -6.55 -22.64
CA THR A 544 13.37 -6.03 -21.72
C THR A 544 14.75 -6.29 -22.30
N PRO A 545 15.56 -5.24 -22.61
CA PRO A 545 16.89 -5.41 -23.21
C PRO A 545 17.81 -6.29 -22.37
N ASP A 546 17.72 -6.15 -21.05
CA ASP A 546 18.57 -6.90 -20.12
C ASP A 546 18.32 -8.42 -20.18
N LEU A 547 17.10 -8.86 -20.52
CA LEU A 547 16.79 -10.28 -20.69
C LEU A 547 17.37 -10.86 -21.98
N LEU A 548 17.60 -10.01 -22.99
CA LEU A 548 18.20 -10.38 -24.28
C LEU A 548 19.73 -10.42 -24.23
N ASN A 549 20.35 -9.94 -23.14
CA ASN A 549 21.80 -10.00 -22.95
C ASN A 549 22.27 -11.44 -22.75
N GLN A 550 23.50 -11.75 -23.20
CA GLN A 550 24.09 -13.09 -23.08
C GLN A 550 24.15 -13.60 -21.63
N ALA A 551 24.33 -12.69 -20.65
CA ALA A 551 24.35 -13.03 -19.23
C ALA A 551 23.00 -13.59 -18.72
N ASN A 552 21.88 -13.20 -19.31
CA ASN A 552 20.52 -13.58 -18.90
C ASN A 552 19.86 -14.58 -19.87
N MET A 553 20.65 -15.18 -20.77
CA MET A 553 20.15 -16.12 -21.78
C MET A 553 19.48 -17.35 -21.16
N SER A 554 19.92 -17.80 -19.99
CA SER A 554 19.26 -18.90 -19.24
C SER A 554 17.84 -18.53 -18.82
N ALA A 555 17.63 -17.32 -18.31
CA ALA A 555 16.31 -16.82 -17.92
C ALA A 555 15.39 -16.63 -19.14
N LEU A 556 15.92 -16.16 -20.28
CA LEU A 556 15.16 -16.09 -21.52
C LEU A 556 14.72 -17.49 -22.00
N LYS A 557 15.64 -18.47 -22.00
CA LYS A 557 15.32 -19.85 -22.36
C LYS A 557 14.26 -20.44 -21.43
N GLU A 558 14.38 -20.22 -20.12
CA GLU A 558 13.37 -20.67 -19.15
C GLU A 558 12.00 -20.04 -19.41
N LEU A 559 11.95 -18.73 -19.70
CA LEU A 559 10.70 -18.04 -20.05
C LEU A 559 10.07 -18.67 -21.29
N LEU A 560 10.81 -18.80 -22.39
CA LEU A 560 10.29 -19.36 -23.63
C LEU A 560 9.91 -20.84 -23.49
N GLN A 561 10.68 -21.60 -22.70
CA GLN A 561 10.41 -23.00 -22.39
C GLN A 561 9.12 -23.17 -21.58
N THR A 562 8.83 -22.24 -20.67
CA THR A 562 7.60 -22.25 -19.86
C THR A 562 6.35 -22.02 -20.72
N PHE A 563 6.47 -21.31 -21.84
CA PHE A 563 5.37 -21.01 -22.76
C PHE A 563 5.31 -21.94 -23.97
N GLN A 564 5.97 -23.11 -23.93
CA GLN A 564 5.84 -24.14 -24.95
C GLN A 564 4.45 -24.79 -24.94
N PRO A 565 3.99 -25.35 -26.08
CA PRO A 565 2.81 -26.21 -26.09
C PRO A 565 3.07 -27.49 -25.28
N THR A 566 2.01 -28.09 -24.76
CA THR A 566 2.07 -29.40 -24.09
C THR A 566 2.19 -30.56 -25.08
N GLU A 567 1.71 -30.36 -26.31
CA GLU A 567 1.77 -31.33 -27.40
C GLU A 567 3.05 -31.15 -28.22
N ASN A 568 3.54 -32.23 -28.83
CA ASN A 568 4.72 -32.15 -29.70
C ASN A 568 4.39 -31.38 -30.99
N PHE A 569 5.30 -30.52 -31.41
CA PHE A 569 5.17 -29.66 -32.59
C PHE A 569 6.39 -29.77 -33.54
N ASP A 570 7.25 -30.79 -33.36
CA ASP A 570 8.44 -31.01 -34.18
C ASP A 570 8.12 -31.15 -35.68
N ASP A 571 6.95 -31.72 -36.03
CA ASP A 571 6.51 -31.91 -37.41
C ASP A 571 6.32 -30.56 -38.15
N ASP A 572 5.89 -29.52 -37.43
CA ASP A 572 5.71 -28.15 -37.94
C ASP A 572 7.05 -27.44 -38.19
N LEU A 573 8.16 -27.95 -37.66
CA LEU A 573 9.51 -27.36 -37.80
C LEU A 573 10.35 -28.06 -38.87
N SER A 574 9.79 -29.05 -39.57
CA SER A 574 10.47 -29.85 -40.59
C SER A 574 11.00 -29.02 -41.79
N GLU A 575 10.55 -27.78 -41.95
CA GLU A 575 10.98 -26.84 -43.00
C GLU A 575 12.35 -26.19 -42.71
N PHE A 576 12.81 -26.16 -41.46
CA PHE A 576 14.09 -25.54 -41.09
C PHE A 576 15.28 -26.48 -41.42
N ARG A 577 16.28 -25.96 -42.15
CA ARG A 577 17.55 -26.65 -42.42
C ARG A 577 18.73 -25.80 -41.94
N PRO A 578 19.55 -26.27 -40.97
CA PRO A 578 19.45 -27.55 -40.25
C PRO A 578 18.26 -27.60 -39.27
N PRO A 579 17.82 -28.81 -38.83
CA PRO A 579 16.73 -28.96 -37.87
C PRO A 579 17.02 -28.19 -36.60
N LEU A 580 16.01 -27.45 -36.12
CA LEU A 580 16.11 -26.73 -34.86
C LEU A 580 16.16 -27.73 -33.69
N VAL A 581 17.13 -27.57 -32.80
CA VAL A 581 17.28 -28.42 -31.61
C VAL A 581 16.47 -27.83 -30.46
N PRO A 582 15.82 -28.63 -29.59
CA PRO A 582 15.01 -28.14 -28.47
C PRO A 582 15.72 -27.17 -27.50
N SER A 583 17.06 -27.21 -27.44
CA SER A 583 17.87 -26.30 -26.62
C SER A 583 18.20 -24.96 -27.30
N ASN A 584 17.88 -24.82 -28.60
CA ASN A 584 18.10 -23.59 -29.37
C ASN A 584 17.00 -22.58 -29.05
N VAL A 585 17.38 -21.30 -28.96
CA VAL A 585 16.47 -20.19 -28.72
C VAL A 585 15.44 -20.07 -29.85
N ASP A 586 15.84 -20.32 -31.10
CA ASP A 586 14.92 -20.29 -32.25
C ASP A 586 13.81 -21.33 -32.13
N TYR A 587 14.13 -22.56 -31.70
CA TYR A 587 13.15 -23.61 -31.43
C TYR A 587 12.15 -23.15 -30.36
N LEU A 588 12.67 -22.58 -29.26
CA LEU A 588 11.84 -22.12 -28.16
C LEU A 588 10.94 -20.95 -28.58
N TYR A 589 11.39 -20.06 -29.45
CA TYR A 589 10.52 -19.02 -30.03
C TYR A 589 9.40 -19.61 -30.88
N CYS A 590 9.70 -20.58 -31.75
CA CYS A 590 8.69 -21.23 -32.57
C CYS A 590 7.62 -21.93 -31.73
N GLY A 591 8.02 -22.65 -30.68
CA GLY A 591 7.06 -23.30 -29.81
C GLY A 591 6.20 -22.32 -29.01
N ALA A 592 6.80 -21.25 -28.47
CA ALA A 592 6.02 -20.21 -27.79
C ALA A 592 5.00 -19.55 -28.75
N PHE A 593 5.39 -19.32 -30.01
CA PHE A 593 4.48 -18.82 -31.05
C PHE A 593 3.31 -19.78 -31.30
N LYS A 594 3.60 -21.08 -31.46
CA LYS A 594 2.59 -22.13 -31.66
C LYS A 594 1.57 -22.23 -30.52
N MET A 595 2.04 -22.07 -29.28
CA MET A 595 1.16 -22.04 -28.11
C MET A 595 0.14 -20.89 -28.19
N PHE A 596 0.57 -19.69 -28.57
CA PHE A 596 -0.34 -18.56 -28.73
C PHE A 596 -1.25 -18.68 -29.96
N GLU A 597 -0.75 -19.28 -31.06
CA GLU A 597 -1.56 -19.63 -32.24
C GLU A 597 -2.74 -20.53 -31.84
N ALA A 598 -2.48 -21.60 -31.11
CA ALA A 598 -3.53 -22.51 -30.62
C ALA A 598 -4.57 -21.83 -29.72
N ILE A 599 -4.15 -20.86 -28.88
CA ILE A 599 -5.08 -20.07 -28.06
C ILE A 599 -5.98 -19.18 -28.94
N MET A 600 -5.40 -18.53 -29.96
CA MET A 600 -6.16 -17.68 -30.88
C MET A 600 -7.14 -18.49 -31.73
N ASP A 601 -6.72 -19.65 -32.24
CA ASP A 601 -7.56 -20.53 -33.04
C ASP A 601 -8.73 -21.09 -32.24
N ALA A 602 -8.48 -21.50 -30.99
CA ALA A 602 -9.55 -21.91 -30.08
C ALA A 602 -10.58 -20.77 -29.85
N GLY A 603 -10.12 -19.52 -29.77
CA GLY A 603 -11.01 -18.35 -29.67
C GLY A 603 -11.82 -18.10 -30.96
N ASN A 604 -11.20 -18.27 -32.14
CA ASN A 604 -11.85 -18.06 -33.44
C ASN A 604 -12.90 -19.14 -33.75
N GLN A 605 -12.62 -20.40 -33.43
CA GLN A 605 -13.58 -21.50 -33.59
C GLN A 605 -14.82 -21.29 -32.70
N GLN A 606 -14.66 -20.69 -31.52
CA GLN A 606 -15.77 -20.37 -30.60
C GLN A 606 -16.68 -19.22 -31.08
N LEU A 607 -16.14 -18.28 -31.87
CA LEU A 607 -16.92 -17.21 -32.50
C LEU A 607 -17.77 -17.73 -33.68
N GLN A 608 -17.29 -18.75 -34.39
CA GLN A 608 -17.99 -19.35 -35.54
C GLN A 608 -19.11 -20.33 -35.13
N SER A 609 -19.11 -20.84 -33.89
CA SER A 609 -20.11 -21.79 -33.38
C SER A 609 -21.34 -21.14 -32.72
N VAL A 610 -21.58 -19.83 -32.90
CA VAL A 610 -22.83 -19.18 -32.46
C VAL A 610 -23.91 -19.49 -33.51
N PRO A 611 -24.98 -20.25 -33.20
CA PRO A 611 -26.04 -20.48 -34.17
C PRO A 611 -26.74 -19.16 -34.43
N THR A 612 -26.75 -18.72 -35.68
CA THR A 612 -27.71 -17.72 -36.14
C THR A 612 -29.10 -18.29 -35.89
N ALA A 613 -29.82 -17.73 -34.92
CA ALA A 613 -31.23 -18.02 -34.73
C ALA A 613 -31.96 -17.61 -36.02
N LYS A 614 -32.19 -18.57 -36.91
CA LYS A 614 -33.14 -18.41 -38.01
C LYS A 614 -34.50 -18.21 -37.38
N SER A 615 -35.06 -17.04 -37.61
CA SER A 615 -36.46 -16.72 -37.35
C SER A 615 -37.34 -17.57 -38.27
N ASP A 616 -37.73 -18.75 -37.82
CA ASP A 616 -38.84 -19.48 -38.43
C ASP A 616 -40.14 -18.96 -37.81
N SER A 617 -40.76 -17.99 -38.49
CA SER A 617 -42.16 -17.63 -38.31
C SER A 617 -43.04 -18.61 -39.08
N PRO A 618 -44.00 -19.32 -38.45
CA PRO A 618 -45.07 -19.97 -39.19
C PRO A 618 -46.24 -19.01 -39.44
N CYS A 619 -46.92 -19.24 -40.57
CA CYS A 619 -48.06 -18.50 -41.12
C CYS A 619 -49.21 -18.23 -40.16
#